data_AF-A0A834IN29-F1
#
_entry.id   AF-A0A834IN29-F1
#
_cell.length_a   1.000
_cell.length_b   1.000
_cell.length_c   1.000
_cell.angle_alpha   90.00
_cell.angle_beta   90.00
_cell.angle_gamma   90.00
#
_symmetry.space_group_name_H-M   'P 1'
#
loop_
_entity.id
_entity.type
_entity.pdbx_description
1 polymer ?
#
loop_
_entity_poly.entity_id
_entity_poly.type
_entity_poly.pdbx_seq_one_letter_code
_entity_poly.pdbx_strand_id
1 'polypeptide(L)'
;MSTNGNLGETVLNAVKSEAEAALKKAQSDMEEMVNSFTKEAKDKIDLLIQEADCKCQEIRKSTDDQVKSEINKAIKEYSNILNNIGKEMAKTINDSWAGIKIKIESALEVVRGTLGKQTKEIEVQVKQMFKYADKVIADCIKTIQNMIKSGQSQLKNIGQKYIKNTYLTQV
;
A
#
# COMPACT_ATOMS: atom_id res chain seq x y z
N MET A 1 53.54 3.24 24.66
CA MET A 1 52.16 3.77 24.57
C MET A 1 51.59 3.34 23.23
N SER A 2 50.75 2.31 23.22
CA SER A 2 50.08 1.85 21.99
C SER A 2 48.58 1.75 22.29
N THR A 3 47.90 2.90 22.30
CA THR A 3 46.46 3.01 22.59
C THR A 3 45.65 3.41 21.35
N ASN A 4 46.31 3.72 20.22
CA ASN A 4 45.63 4.24 19.04
C ASN A 4 45.04 3.15 18.11
N GLY A 5 45.48 1.89 18.23
CA GLY A 5 44.95 0.79 17.42
C GLY A 5 43.54 0.33 17.83
N ASN A 6 43.22 0.37 19.12
CA ASN A 6 41.97 -0.18 19.67
C ASN A 6 40.77 0.78 19.54
N LEU A 7 41.03 2.10 19.55
CA LEU A 7 39.99 3.13 19.42
C LEU A 7 39.39 3.18 18.01
N GLY A 8 40.22 3.03 16.97
CA GLY A 8 39.75 3.01 15.58
C GLY A 8 38.83 1.82 15.29
N GLU A 9 39.19 0.64 15.78
CA GLU A 9 38.39 -0.59 15.62
C GLU A 9 37.08 -0.53 16.44
N THR A 10 37.13 0.07 17.64
CA THR A 10 35.94 0.30 18.47
C THR A 10 34.94 1.25 17.79
N VAL A 11 35.42 2.37 17.23
CA VAL A 11 34.58 3.34 16.51
C VAL A 11 34.00 2.70 15.24
N LEU A 12 34.80 1.92 14.52
CA LEU A 12 34.36 1.20 13.31
C LEU A 12 33.20 0.24 13.61
N ASN A 13 33.35 -0.56 14.66
CA ASN A 13 32.34 -1.54 15.07
C ASN A 13 31.07 -0.86 15.57
N ALA A 14 31.18 0.29 16.26
CA ALA A 14 30.03 1.08 16.68
C ALA A 14 29.23 1.60 15.48
N VAL A 15 29.90 2.21 14.50
CA VAL A 15 29.25 2.72 13.27
C VAL A 15 28.58 1.59 12.48
N LYS A 16 29.26 0.43 12.34
CA LYS A 16 28.66 -0.74 11.68
C LYS A 16 27.41 -1.22 12.41
N SER A 17 27.47 -1.37 13.73
CA SER A 17 26.33 -1.83 14.52
C SER A 17 25.14 -0.87 14.45
N GLU A 18 25.39 0.44 14.44
CA GLU A 18 24.36 1.46 14.31
C GLU A 18 23.70 1.42 12.92
N ALA A 19 24.50 1.25 11.86
CA ALA A 19 23.98 1.10 10.50
C ALA A 19 23.10 -0.16 10.37
N GLU A 20 23.52 -1.30 10.93
CA GLU A 20 22.72 -2.53 10.92
C GLU A 20 21.40 -2.38 11.69
N ALA A 21 21.42 -1.70 12.84
CA ALA A 21 20.22 -1.41 13.63
C ALA A 21 19.25 -0.50 12.86
N ALA A 22 19.77 0.54 12.20
CA ALA A 22 18.97 1.44 11.36
C ALA A 22 18.34 0.70 10.18
N LEU A 23 19.05 -0.23 9.54
CA LEU A 23 18.51 -1.05 8.44
C LEU A 23 17.39 -1.97 8.90
N LYS A 24 17.56 -2.66 10.03
CA LYS A 24 16.50 -3.50 10.61
C LYS A 24 15.26 -2.69 10.95
N LYS A 25 15.45 -1.50 11.53
CA LYS A 25 14.33 -0.61 11.83
C LYS A 25 13.63 -0.13 10.57
N ALA A 26 14.37 0.26 9.53
CA ALA A 26 13.78 0.68 8.26
C ALA A 26 12.96 -0.45 7.60
N GLN A 27 13.44 -1.70 7.69
CA GLN A 27 12.68 -2.85 7.22
C GLN A 27 11.37 -3.03 8.01
N SER A 28 11.43 -2.96 9.34
CA SER A 28 10.23 -3.06 10.20
C SER A 28 9.23 -1.94 9.91
N ASP A 29 9.69 -0.68 9.82
CA ASP A 29 8.85 0.49 9.52
C ASP A 29 8.16 0.32 8.14
N MET A 30 8.85 -0.25 7.16
CA MET A 30 8.29 -0.55 5.84
C MET A 30 7.21 -1.65 5.90
N GLU A 31 7.45 -2.74 6.62
CA GLU A 31 6.48 -3.83 6.76
C GLU A 31 5.21 -3.36 7.47
N GLU A 32 5.35 -2.54 8.52
CA GLU A 32 4.22 -1.91 9.22
C GLU A 32 3.43 -0.98 8.29
N MET A 33 4.13 -0.14 7.51
CA MET A 33 3.52 0.74 6.51
C MET A 33 2.68 -0.05 5.49
N VAL A 34 3.23 -1.14 4.95
CA VAL A 34 2.54 -2.00 3.97
C VAL A 34 1.29 -2.64 4.57
N ASN A 35 1.37 -3.13 5.81
CA ASN A 35 0.23 -3.71 6.51
C ASN A 35 -0.87 -2.66 6.77
N SER A 36 -0.47 -1.47 7.19
CA SER A 36 -1.38 -0.34 7.43
C SER A 36 -2.14 0.05 6.16
N PHE A 37 -1.43 0.25 5.04
CA PHE A 37 -2.06 0.59 3.77
C PHE A 37 -2.97 -0.51 3.24
N THR A 38 -2.60 -1.78 3.40
CA THR A 38 -3.44 -2.91 3.01
C THR A 38 -4.74 -2.96 3.81
N LYS A 39 -4.67 -2.69 5.12
CA LYS A 39 -5.86 -2.62 5.98
C LYS A 39 -6.75 -1.43 5.60
N GLU A 40 -6.17 -0.25 5.44
CA GLU A 40 -6.91 0.95 5.05
C GLU A 40 -7.61 0.77 3.69
N ALA A 41 -6.94 0.12 2.73
CA ALA A 41 -7.53 -0.25 1.44
C ALA A 41 -8.78 -1.10 1.62
N LYS A 42 -8.68 -2.15 2.42
CA LYS A 42 -9.80 -3.04 2.70
C LYS A 42 -10.97 -2.28 3.35
N ASP A 43 -10.70 -1.52 4.40
CA ASP A 43 -11.75 -0.79 5.14
C ASP A 43 -12.50 0.21 4.23
N LYS A 44 -11.77 0.96 3.37
CA LYS A 44 -12.38 1.87 2.39
C LYS A 44 -13.21 1.14 1.34
N ILE A 45 -12.73 0.00 0.86
CA ILE A 45 -13.46 -0.81 -0.14
C ILE A 45 -14.76 -1.34 0.46
N ASP A 46 -14.70 -1.91 1.67
CA ASP A 46 -15.87 -2.48 2.34
C ASP A 46 -16.93 -1.40 2.62
N LEU A 47 -16.52 -0.19 3.03
CA LEU A 47 -17.43 0.95 3.20
C LEU A 47 -18.11 1.34 1.88
N LEU A 48 -17.38 1.48 0.79
CA LEU A 48 -17.96 1.86 -0.50
C LEU A 48 -18.95 0.82 -1.04
N ILE A 49 -18.69 -0.46 -0.78
CA ILE A 49 -19.62 -1.55 -1.14
C ILE A 49 -20.92 -1.44 -0.34
N GLN A 50 -20.83 -1.14 0.96
CA GLN A 50 -22.01 -0.93 1.82
C GLN A 50 -22.80 0.29 1.37
N GLU A 51 -22.13 1.42 1.12
CA GLU A 51 -22.77 2.63 0.62
C GLU A 51 -23.47 2.40 -0.72
N ALA A 52 -22.85 1.65 -1.63
CA ALA A 52 -23.47 1.28 -2.90
C ALA A 52 -24.72 0.39 -2.74
N ASP A 53 -24.69 -0.59 -1.81
CA ASP A 53 -25.87 -1.43 -1.53
C ASP A 53 -27.02 -0.59 -0.94
N CYS A 54 -26.72 0.28 0.03
CA CYS A 54 -27.68 1.24 0.60
C CYS A 54 -28.27 2.15 -0.50
N LYS A 55 -27.42 2.72 -1.35
CA LYS A 55 -27.87 3.62 -2.43
C LYS A 55 -28.77 2.91 -3.43
N CYS A 56 -28.43 1.68 -3.80
CA CYS A 56 -29.27 0.88 -4.69
C CYS A 56 -30.61 0.50 -4.03
N GLN A 57 -30.61 0.23 -2.72
CA GLN A 57 -31.84 -0.01 -1.96
C GLN A 57 -32.75 1.21 -1.95
N GLU A 58 -32.20 2.41 -1.75
CA GLU A 58 -32.95 3.68 -1.81
C GLU A 58 -33.55 3.93 -3.19
N ILE A 59 -32.75 3.80 -4.25
CA ILE A 59 -33.21 3.97 -5.64
C ILE A 59 -34.37 3.00 -5.92
N ARG A 60 -34.26 1.74 -5.49
CA ARG A 60 -35.32 0.74 -5.71
C ARG A 60 -36.64 1.09 -5.01
N LYS A 61 -36.63 1.85 -3.91
CA LYS A 61 -37.87 2.30 -3.25
C LYS A 61 -38.61 3.38 -4.05
N SER A 62 -37.95 4.00 -5.03
CA SER A 62 -38.60 4.93 -5.96
C SER A 62 -39.51 4.15 -6.93
N THR A 63 -40.68 4.71 -7.25
CA THR A 63 -41.66 4.13 -8.21
C THR A 63 -41.36 4.51 -9.65
N ASP A 64 -40.11 4.85 -9.97
CA ASP A 64 -39.71 5.37 -11.27
C ASP A 64 -39.38 4.23 -12.27
N ASP A 65 -39.86 4.35 -13.50
CA ASP A 65 -39.49 3.47 -14.61
C ASP A 65 -37.97 3.53 -14.92
N GLN A 66 -37.26 4.51 -14.35
CA GLN A 66 -35.82 4.71 -14.51
C GLN A 66 -34.93 3.98 -13.49
N VAL A 67 -35.48 3.22 -12.53
CA VAL A 67 -34.71 2.52 -11.47
C VAL A 67 -33.49 1.76 -12.01
N LYS A 68 -33.62 1.05 -13.14
CA LYS A 68 -32.50 0.32 -13.74
C LYS A 68 -31.38 1.26 -14.22
N SER A 69 -31.72 2.40 -14.80
CA SER A 69 -30.75 3.40 -15.28
C SER A 69 -29.99 4.00 -14.10
N GLU A 70 -30.70 4.37 -13.04
CA GLU A 70 -30.12 4.97 -11.84
C GLU A 70 -29.20 4.00 -11.07
N ILE A 71 -29.61 2.74 -10.89
CA ILE A 71 -28.75 1.71 -10.29
C ILE A 71 -27.45 1.54 -11.09
N ASN A 72 -27.54 1.46 -12.42
CA ASN A 72 -26.34 1.33 -13.26
C ASN A 72 -25.42 2.55 -13.16
N LYS A 73 -25.98 3.77 -13.06
CA LYS A 73 -25.21 5.00 -12.84
C LYS A 73 -24.48 4.96 -11.50
N ALA A 74 -25.19 4.62 -10.42
CA ALA A 74 -24.61 4.51 -9.07
C ALA A 74 -23.46 3.47 -9.03
N ILE A 75 -23.68 2.27 -9.56
CA ILE A 75 -22.64 1.22 -9.61
C ILE A 75 -21.41 1.67 -10.41
N LYS A 76 -21.61 2.40 -11.52
CA LYS A 76 -20.50 2.95 -12.32
C LYS A 76 -19.73 4.02 -11.54
N GLU A 77 -20.42 4.88 -10.81
CA GLU A 77 -19.81 5.90 -9.96
C GLU A 77 -18.94 5.27 -8.87
N TYR A 78 -19.48 4.34 -8.07
CA TYR A 78 -18.72 3.62 -7.05
C TYR A 78 -17.55 2.82 -7.64
N SER A 79 -17.71 2.24 -8.84
CA SER A 79 -16.60 1.55 -9.53
C SER A 79 -15.47 2.51 -9.92
N ASN A 80 -15.80 3.75 -10.30
CA ASN A 80 -14.80 4.78 -10.60
C ASN A 80 -14.08 5.25 -9.32
N ILE A 81 -14.82 5.42 -8.22
CA ILE A 81 -14.24 5.78 -6.92
C ILE A 81 -13.26 4.70 -6.46
N LEU A 82 -13.64 3.41 -6.52
CA LEU A 82 -12.74 2.29 -6.22
C LEU A 82 -11.45 2.32 -7.05
N ASN A 83 -11.56 2.56 -8.36
CA ASN A 83 -10.38 2.67 -9.22
C ASN A 83 -9.45 3.82 -8.82
N ASN A 84 -10.01 4.96 -8.42
CA ASN A 84 -9.22 6.11 -7.98
C ASN A 84 -8.49 5.82 -6.67
N ILE A 85 -9.16 5.20 -5.69
CA ILE A 85 -8.52 4.76 -4.45
C ILE A 85 -7.35 3.82 -4.72
N GLY A 86 -7.52 2.84 -5.61
CA GLY A 86 -6.44 1.93 -5.97
C GLY A 86 -5.22 2.65 -6.56
N LYS A 87 -5.43 3.68 -7.38
CA LYS A 87 -4.35 4.50 -7.95
C LYS A 87 -3.66 5.38 -6.90
N GLU A 88 -4.45 6.04 -6.05
CA GLU A 88 -3.95 6.91 -4.99
C GLU A 88 -3.12 6.11 -3.97
N MET A 89 -3.60 4.95 -3.54
CA MET A 89 -2.86 4.10 -2.62
C MET A 89 -1.55 3.59 -3.22
N ALA A 90 -1.59 3.13 -4.48
CA ALA A 90 -0.37 2.71 -5.16
C ALA A 90 0.64 3.87 -5.27
N LYS A 91 0.16 5.09 -5.51
CA LYS A 91 1.02 6.28 -5.54
C LYS A 91 1.65 6.55 -4.16
N THR A 92 0.82 6.61 -3.12
CA THR A 92 1.26 6.90 -1.74
C THR A 92 2.28 5.88 -1.23
N ILE A 93 2.05 4.58 -1.50
CA ILE A 93 3.00 3.52 -1.16
C ILE A 93 4.34 3.74 -1.85
N ASN A 94 4.33 3.99 -3.17
CA ASN A 94 5.55 4.23 -3.95
C ASN A 94 6.30 5.48 -3.48
N ASP A 95 5.59 6.58 -3.22
CA ASP A 95 6.18 7.83 -2.75
C ASP A 95 6.82 7.64 -1.35
N SER A 96 6.13 6.93 -0.45
CA SER A 96 6.61 6.66 0.90
C SER A 96 7.87 5.79 0.88
N TRP A 97 7.88 4.75 0.04
CA TRP A 97 9.06 3.92 -0.18
C TRP A 97 10.22 4.71 -0.78
N ALA A 98 9.97 5.54 -1.78
CA ALA A 98 11.00 6.40 -2.37
C ALA A 98 11.63 7.34 -1.31
N GLY A 99 10.82 7.91 -0.41
CA GLY A 99 11.30 8.73 0.69
C GLY A 99 12.18 7.96 1.68
N ILE A 100 11.82 6.71 2.01
CA ILE A 100 12.65 5.83 2.85
C ILE A 100 13.97 5.50 2.15
N LYS A 101 13.92 5.16 0.86
CA LYS A 101 15.10 4.84 0.05
C LYS A 101 16.12 5.97 0.04
N ILE A 102 15.68 7.21 -0.19
CA ILE A 102 16.54 8.40 -0.18
C ILE A 102 17.22 8.59 1.19
N LYS A 103 16.49 8.39 2.29
CA LYS A 103 17.06 8.50 3.65
C LYS A 103 18.15 7.47 3.89
N ILE A 104 17.94 6.24 3.43
CA ILE A 104 18.91 5.15 3.58
C ILE A 104 20.13 5.37 2.69
N GLU A 105 19.94 5.80 1.44
CA GLU A 105 21.04 6.18 0.55
C GLU A 105 21.88 7.32 1.15
N SER A 106 21.23 8.34 1.71
CA SER A 106 21.93 9.45 2.37
C SER A 106 22.71 8.99 3.61
N ALA A 107 22.14 8.10 4.43
CA ALA A 107 22.85 7.51 5.57
C ALA A 107 24.04 6.65 5.11
N LEU A 108 23.88 5.90 4.02
CA LEU A 108 24.95 5.08 3.44
C LEU A 108 26.11 5.94 2.94
N GLU A 109 25.85 7.11 2.36
CA GLU A 109 26.91 8.05 1.97
C GLU A 109 27.72 8.54 3.17
N VAL A 110 27.07 8.86 4.29
CA VAL A 110 27.76 9.24 5.54
C VAL A 110 28.63 8.10 6.04
N VAL A 111 28.09 6.88 6.10
CA VAL A 111 28.84 5.68 6.50
C VAL A 111 30.02 5.43 5.56
N ARG A 112 29.85 5.63 4.25
CA ARG A 112 30.93 5.51 3.27
C ARG A 112 32.04 6.53 3.51
N GLY A 113 31.69 7.76 3.87
CA GLY A 113 32.64 8.79 4.26
C GLY A 113 33.47 8.42 5.50
N THR A 114 32.86 7.71 6.46
CA THR A 114 33.52 7.30 7.71
C THR A 114 34.34 6.00 7.56
N LEU A 115 33.79 4.97 6.93
CA LEU A 115 34.39 3.63 6.87
C LEU A 115 35.20 3.39 5.58
N GLY A 116 35.04 4.24 4.56
CA GLY A 116 35.73 4.11 3.28
C GLY A 116 35.56 2.72 2.66
N LYS A 117 36.69 2.02 2.44
CA LYS A 117 36.71 0.69 1.81
C LYS A 117 36.06 -0.42 2.65
N GLN A 118 35.86 -0.20 3.95
CA GLN A 118 35.24 -1.18 4.86
C GLN A 118 33.70 -1.18 4.80
N THR A 119 33.09 -0.26 4.04
CA THR A 119 31.62 -0.16 3.89
C THR A 119 30.99 -1.25 3.03
N LYS A 120 31.78 -2.03 2.29
CA LYS A 120 31.27 -2.95 1.25
C LYS A 120 30.19 -3.92 1.74
N GLU A 121 30.32 -4.44 2.96
CA GLU A 121 29.34 -5.36 3.53
C GLU A 121 27.99 -4.67 3.77
N ILE A 122 28.02 -3.45 4.32
CA ILE A 122 26.83 -2.62 4.54
C ILE A 122 26.18 -2.27 3.20
N GLU A 123 26.95 -1.91 2.18
CA GLU A 123 26.40 -1.63 0.83
C GLU A 123 25.68 -2.83 0.23
N VAL A 124 26.21 -4.04 0.42
CA VAL A 124 25.57 -5.28 -0.03
C VAL A 124 24.26 -5.50 0.73
N GLN A 125 24.25 -5.32 2.05
CA GLN A 125 23.04 -5.46 2.87
C GLN A 125 21.96 -4.44 2.46
N VAL A 126 22.33 -3.17 2.25
CA VAL A 126 21.40 -2.13 1.75
C VAL A 126 20.80 -2.52 0.41
N LYS A 127 21.61 -2.97 -0.55
CA LYS A 127 21.13 -3.39 -1.88
C LYS A 127 20.17 -4.59 -1.79
N GLN A 128 20.45 -5.54 -0.90
CA GLN A 128 19.57 -6.69 -0.67
C GLN A 128 18.23 -6.25 -0.05
N MET A 129 18.28 -5.35 0.94
CA MET A 129 17.08 -4.79 1.55
C MET A 129 16.25 -4.00 0.54
N PHE A 130 16.86 -3.19 -0.33
CA PHE A 130 16.13 -2.49 -1.40
C PHE A 130 15.43 -3.47 -2.35
N LYS A 131 16.10 -4.55 -2.77
CA LYS A 131 15.45 -5.57 -3.63
C LYS A 131 14.29 -6.27 -2.93
N TYR A 132 14.44 -6.57 -1.65
CA TYR A 132 13.37 -7.16 -0.84
C TYR A 132 12.18 -6.19 -0.72
N ALA A 133 12.47 -4.94 -0.36
CA ALA A 133 11.48 -3.88 -0.22
C ALA A 133 10.71 -3.62 -1.52
N ASP A 134 11.42 -3.48 -2.65
CA ASP A 134 10.81 -3.29 -3.97
C ASP A 134 9.82 -4.44 -4.29
N LYS A 135 10.16 -5.68 -3.91
CA LYS A 135 9.27 -6.84 -4.07
C LYS A 135 8.06 -6.76 -3.15
N VAL A 136 8.25 -6.49 -1.86
CA VAL A 136 7.16 -6.38 -0.88
C VAL A 136 6.17 -5.27 -1.27
N ILE A 137 6.69 -4.12 -1.71
CA ILE A 137 5.88 -2.99 -2.20
C ILE A 137 5.08 -3.39 -3.45
N ALA A 138 5.70 -4.07 -4.41
CA ALA A 138 5.00 -4.57 -5.60
C ALA A 138 3.88 -5.57 -5.24
N ASP A 139 4.15 -6.49 -4.30
CA ASP A 139 3.17 -7.48 -3.84
C ASP A 139 2.02 -6.82 -3.06
N CYS A 140 2.30 -5.77 -2.27
CA CYS A 140 1.29 -4.95 -1.60
C CYS A 140 0.36 -4.26 -2.61
N ILE A 141 0.93 -3.56 -3.59
CA ILE A 141 0.16 -2.87 -4.64
C ILE A 141 -0.71 -3.88 -5.41
N LYS A 142 -0.16 -5.05 -5.74
CA LYS A 142 -0.90 -6.12 -6.41
C LYS A 142 -2.07 -6.64 -5.55
N THR A 143 -1.85 -6.75 -4.24
CA THR A 143 -2.89 -7.16 -3.29
C THR A 143 -4.05 -6.15 -3.27
N ILE A 144 -3.74 -4.86 -3.17
CA ILE A 144 -4.74 -3.78 -3.23
C ILE A 144 -5.50 -3.82 -4.56
N GLN A 145 -4.81 -3.99 -5.69
CA GLN A 145 -5.45 -4.10 -7.01
C GLN A 145 -6.41 -5.30 -7.09
N ASN A 146 -6.06 -6.42 -6.47
CA ASN A 146 -6.95 -7.59 -6.41
C ASN A 146 -8.19 -7.31 -5.53
N MET A 147 -8.02 -6.60 -4.41
CA MET A 147 -9.15 -6.15 -3.59
C MET A 147 -10.08 -5.23 -4.38
N ILE A 148 -9.55 -4.28 -5.16
CA ILE A 148 -10.34 -3.41 -6.03
C ILE A 148 -11.14 -4.22 -7.06
N LYS A 149 -10.52 -5.20 -7.73
CA LYS A 149 -11.22 -6.09 -8.68
C LYS A 149 -12.34 -6.90 -8.01
N SER A 150 -12.09 -7.37 -6.79
CA SER A 150 -13.10 -8.04 -5.98
C SER A 150 -14.26 -7.10 -5.65
N GLY A 151 -13.97 -5.88 -5.19
CA GLY A 151 -14.97 -4.86 -4.89
C GLY A 151 -15.81 -4.49 -6.11
N GLN A 152 -15.20 -4.35 -7.29
CA GLN A 152 -15.93 -4.13 -8.55
C GLN A 152 -16.88 -5.28 -8.90
N SER A 153 -16.46 -6.52 -8.64
CA SER A 153 -17.31 -7.69 -8.86
C SER A 153 -18.50 -7.68 -7.89
N GLN A 154 -18.28 -7.29 -6.64
CA GLN A 154 -19.35 -7.14 -5.65
C GLN A 154 -20.32 -6.02 -6.02
N LEU A 155 -19.84 -4.84 -6.43
CA LEU A 155 -20.69 -3.74 -6.92
C LEU A 155 -21.56 -4.18 -8.11
N LYS A 156 -20.98 -4.92 -9.06
CA LYS A 156 -21.75 -5.49 -10.19
C LYS A 156 -22.86 -6.41 -9.70
N ASN A 157 -22.57 -7.28 -8.72
CA ASN A 157 -23.57 -8.20 -8.16
C ASN A 157 -24.68 -7.44 -7.40
N ILE A 158 -24.33 -6.39 -6.66
CA ILE A 158 -25.29 -5.49 -6.00
C ILE A 158 -26.24 -4.87 -7.03
N GLY A 159 -25.70 -4.28 -8.10
CA GLY A 159 -26.53 -3.71 -9.16
C GLY A 159 -27.48 -4.73 -9.77
N GLN A 160 -26.98 -5.93 -10.07
CA GLN A 160 -27.81 -7.01 -10.62
C GLN A 160 -28.91 -7.48 -9.66
N LYS A 161 -28.60 -7.60 -8.36
CA LYS A 161 -29.56 -7.95 -7.30
C LYS A 161 -30.74 -6.99 -7.30
N TYR A 162 -30.48 -5.69 -7.31
CA TYR A 162 -31.55 -4.70 -7.25
C TYR A 162 -32.28 -4.52 -8.58
N ILE A 163 -31.62 -4.68 -9.73
CA ILE A 163 -32.29 -4.63 -11.04
C ILE A 163 -33.21 -5.85 -11.27
N LYS A 164 -32.75 -7.07 -10.99
CA LYS A 164 -33.54 -8.29 -11.20
C LYS A 164 -34.78 -8.34 -10.31
N ASN A 165 -34.65 -7.89 -9.07
CA ASN A 165 -35.76 -7.85 -8.12
C ASN A 165 -36.83 -6.79 -8.42
N THR A 166 -36.60 -5.87 -9.36
CA THR A 166 -37.62 -4.89 -9.81
C THR A 166 -38.65 -5.54 -10.75
N TYR A 167 -38.24 -6.56 -11.53
CA TYR A 167 -39.10 -7.21 -12.53
C TYR A 167 -40.00 -8.33 -11.96
N LEU A 168 -39.76 -8.78 -10.73
CA LEU A 168 -40.56 -9.83 -10.08
C LEU A 168 -41.76 -9.29 -9.29
N THR A 169 -41.80 -7.99 -9.01
CA THR A 169 -42.89 -7.33 -8.25
C THR A 169 -43.93 -6.64 -9.14
N GLN A 170 -43.84 -6.78 -10.47
CA GLN A 170 -44.78 -6.21 -11.43
C GLN A 170 -45.73 -7.25 -12.07
N VAL A 171 -45.84 -8.46 -11.50
CA VAL A 171 -46.80 -9.51 -11.90
C VAL A 171 -47.76 -9.76 -10.74
#